data_AF-A0A3D2IB32-F1
#
_entry.id   AF-A0A3D2IB32-F1
#
_cell.length_a   1.000
_cell.length_b   1.000
_cell.length_c   1.000
_cell.angle_alpha   90.00
_cell.angle_beta   90.00
_cell.angle_gamma   90.00
#
_symmetry.space_group_name_H-M   'P 1'
#
loop_
_entity.id
_entity.type
_entity.pdbx_description
1 polymer ?
#
loop_
_entity_poly.entity_id
_entity_poly.type
_entity_poly.pdbx_seq_one_letter_code
_entity_poly.pdbx_strand_id
1 'polypeptide(L)'
;MCLPFPRLKNALLCRILVYVVVIGAFAVPAVIVVKLPFVPDGIKALACIGAMAGCLVYAIKNFCILMELDILFATLHCYNTARACFTLPRSFSAQSVRRRISRFGHPCMPTALAPQPQILRYKSSAPMTIYSSGIEKLMAVYSVELLDQEQYRLIVSSAKANARALKGAKKHRFLDRAQRSAPLHQVIVIVILADRVEEQLRAGLSDIVDKGGGDGSETAALPCVVDLERRSCTFDSMRLPYVGFGYPVKNRGIRLIRRYLFGGRFPYAASPQTLPPIVGLEPEQTLWRFWRELRDEPDSNNRKTIKRFKKMQHGDMTVEDGYLYLKWQDHGIGVPVKLHTDARTVEVGAIDQWLYPKANKIAKSTVESIKDMIAERFAAEGCAVTYTIDT
;
A
#
# COMPACT_ATOMS: atom_id res chain seq x y z
N MET A 1 33.40 -11.18 -13.50
CA MET A 1 32.07 -11.12 -14.14
C MET A 1 31.04 -10.77 -13.08
N CYS A 2 30.61 -9.50 -13.01
CA CYS A 2 29.57 -9.10 -12.05
C CYS A 2 28.22 -9.58 -12.58
N LEU A 3 27.58 -10.52 -11.87
CA LEU A 3 26.21 -10.94 -12.17
C LEU A 3 25.32 -9.69 -12.23
N PRO A 4 24.53 -9.50 -13.30
CA PRO A 4 23.60 -8.38 -13.37
C PRO A 4 22.55 -8.56 -12.27
N PHE A 5 22.65 -7.78 -11.20
CA PHE A 5 21.66 -7.77 -10.13
C PHE A 5 20.26 -7.50 -10.71
N PRO A 6 19.21 -8.11 -10.14
CA PRO A 6 17.86 -7.88 -10.63
C PRO A 6 17.48 -6.40 -10.56
N ARG A 7 16.75 -5.96 -11.58
CA ARG A 7 16.12 -4.65 -11.62
C ARG A 7 14.79 -4.68 -10.89
N LEU A 8 14.38 -3.54 -10.33
CA LEU A 8 13.14 -3.37 -9.57
C LEU A 8 11.88 -3.81 -10.34
N LYS A 9 11.87 -3.74 -11.67
CA LYS A 9 10.80 -4.32 -12.52
C LYS A 9 10.52 -5.80 -12.23
N ASN A 10 11.53 -6.56 -11.82
CA ASN A 10 11.43 -7.95 -11.41
C ASN A 10 11.31 -8.06 -9.88
N ALA A 11 10.35 -7.34 -9.28
CA ALA A 11 10.19 -7.21 -7.83
C ALA A 11 10.10 -8.55 -7.08
N LEU A 12 9.49 -9.59 -7.67
CA LEU A 12 9.46 -10.94 -7.08
C LEU A 12 10.88 -11.52 -6.96
N LEU A 13 11.70 -11.37 -8.00
CA LEU A 13 13.07 -11.88 -7.99
C LEU A 13 13.93 -11.09 -7.01
N CYS A 14 13.73 -9.77 -6.91
CA CYS A 14 14.36 -8.95 -5.87
C CYS A 14 14.01 -9.46 -4.46
N ARG A 15 12.72 -9.70 -4.19
CA ARG A 15 12.23 -10.24 -2.92
C ARG A 15 12.87 -11.59 -2.58
N ILE A 16 12.89 -12.52 -3.53
CA ILE A 16 13.55 -13.84 -3.36
C ILE A 16 15.04 -13.66 -3.06
N LEU A 17 15.72 -12.78 -3.79
CA LEU A 17 17.16 -12.59 -3.65
C LEU A 17 17.53 -12.03 -2.26
N VAL A 18 16.73 -11.12 -1.70
CA VAL A 18 16.92 -10.65 -0.31
C VAL A 18 16.87 -11.80 0.69
N TYR A 19 15.86 -12.67 0.59
CA TYR A 19 15.75 -13.84 1.48
C TYR A 19 16.88 -14.85 1.26
N VAL A 20 17.27 -15.11 0.01
CA VAL A 20 18.37 -16.02 -0.32
C VAL A 20 19.70 -15.50 0.22
N VAL A 21 19.96 -14.19 0.14
CA VAL A 21 21.19 -13.60 0.70
C VAL A 21 21.19 -13.69 2.22
N VAL A 22 20.08 -13.35 2.88
CA VAL A 22 19.97 -13.39 4.35
C VAL A 22 20.11 -14.83 4.87
N ILE A 23 19.34 -15.77 4.34
CA ILE A 23 19.37 -17.18 4.77
C ILE A 23 20.69 -17.84 4.33
N GLY A 24 21.12 -17.59 3.09
CA GLY A 24 22.33 -18.17 2.51
C GLY A 24 23.61 -17.77 3.24
N ALA A 25 23.69 -16.54 3.76
CA ALA A 25 24.85 -16.08 4.53
C ALA A 25 25.11 -16.92 5.78
N PHE A 26 24.07 -17.51 6.38
CA PHE A 26 24.21 -18.38 7.56
C PHE A 26 24.16 -19.87 7.20
N ALA A 27 23.33 -20.26 6.22
CA ALA A 27 23.16 -21.66 5.81
C ALA A 27 24.37 -22.22 5.05
N VAL A 28 24.99 -21.43 4.15
CA VAL A 28 26.10 -21.91 3.31
C VAL A 28 27.33 -22.28 4.14
N PRO A 29 27.82 -21.44 5.08
CA PRO A 29 28.93 -21.81 5.95
C PRO A 29 28.64 -23.06 6.80
N ALA A 30 27.42 -23.19 7.33
CA ALA A 30 27.03 -24.36 8.12
C ALA A 30 27.04 -25.64 7.27
N VAL A 31 26.49 -25.60 6.05
CA VAL A 31 26.50 -26.73 5.12
C VAL A 31 27.93 -27.14 4.74
N ILE A 32 28.82 -26.17 4.52
CA ILE A 32 30.24 -26.44 4.23
C ILE A 32 30.85 -27.21 5.42
N VAL A 33 30.70 -26.72 6.65
CA VAL A 33 31.25 -27.37 7.85
C VAL A 33 30.71 -28.80 8.03
N VAL A 34 29.41 -29.01 7.80
CA VAL A 34 28.77 -30.34 7.91
C VAL A 34 29.31 -31.32 6.86
N LYS A 35 29.67 -30.83 5.67
CA LYS A 35 30.20 -31.64 4.56
C LYS A 35 31.67 -32.01 4.71
N LEU A 36 32.41 -31.43 5.66
CA LEU A 36 33.81 -31.75 5.89
C LEU A 36 33.93 -33.07 6.68
N PRO A 37 34.52 -34.13 6.08
CA PRO A 37 34.54 -35.46 6.69
C PRO A 37 35.42 -35.56 7.94
N PHE A 38 36.37 -34.64 8.10
CA PHE A 38 37.32 -34.60 9.21
C PHE A 38 36.82 -33.82 10.44
N VAL A 39 35.64 -33.20 10.38
CA VAL A 39 35.09 -32.42 11.49
C VAL A 39 34.28 -33.36 12.42
N PRO A 40 34.54 -33.35 13.74
CA PRO A 40 33.75 -34.10 14.72
C PRO A 40 32.27 -33.71 14.72
N ASP A 41 31.38 -34.66 14.97
CA ASP A 41 29.93 -34.43 14.90
C ASP A 41 29.42 -33.40 15.92
N GLY A 42 30.06 -33.31 17.09
CA GLY A 42 29.78 -32.25 18.07
C GLY A 42 30.06 -30.84 17.52
N ILE A 43 31.11 -30.68 16.73
CA ILE A 43 31.46 -29.39 16.10
C ILE A 43 30.50 -29.08 14.95
N LYS A 44 30.07 -30.09 14.17
CA LYS A 44 29.03 -29.93 13.15
C LYS A 44 27.71 -29.44 13.77
N ALA A 45 27.29 -30.05 14.88
CA ALA A 45 26.07 -29.67 15.60
C ALA A 45 26.16 -28.23 16.13
N LEU A 46 27.28 -27.86 16.75
CA LEU A 46 27.53 -26.50 17.23
C LEU A 46 27.53 -25.47 16.09
N ALA A 47 28.10 -25.79 14.93
CA ALA A 47 28.08 -24.93 13.75
C ALA A 47 26.65 -24.68 13.23
N CYS A 48 25.81 -25.72 13.18
CA CYS A 48 24.40 -25.59 12.80
C CYS A 48 23.61 -24.74 13.81
N ILE A 49 23.79 -24.98 15.12
CA ILE A 49 23.13 -24.20 16.17
C ILE A 49 23.58 -22.74 16.12
N GLY A 50 24.89 -22.49 15.98
CA GLY A 50 25.45 -21.15 15.84
C GLY A 50 24.92 -20.41 14.62
N ALA A 51 24.79 -21.09 13.47
CA ALA A 51 24.19 -20.51 12.28
C ALA A 51 22.71 -20.17 12.45
N MET A 52 21.92 -21.05 13.08
CA MET A 52 20.51 -20.79 13.39
C MET A 52 20.35 -19.62 14.36
N ALA A 53 21.13 -19.60 15.44
CA ALA A 53 21.13 -18.51 16.42
C ALA A 53 21.57 -17.18 15.79
N GLY A 54 22.64 -17.20 14.99
CA GLY A 54 23.12 -16.03 14.25
C GLY A 54 22.08 -15.49 13.26
N CYS A 55 21.43 -16.37 12.51
CA CYS A 55 20.33 -16.01 11.61
C CYS A 55 19.15 -15.40 12.36
N LEU A 56 18.78 -15.96 13.52
CA LEU A 56 17.69 -15.45 14.36
C LEU A 56 18.02 -14.06 14.92
N VAL A 57 19.22 -13.86 15.48
CA VAL A 57 19.68 -12.57 15.99
C VAL A 57 19.72 -11.53 14.87
N TYR A 58 20.21 -11.90 13.69
CA TYR A 58 20.19 -11.01 12.52
C TYR A 58 18.78 -10.63 12.10
N ALA A 59 17.86 -11.60 12.02
CA ALA A 59 16.47 -11.39 11.65
C ALA A 59 15.75 -10.48 12.65
N ILE A 60 15.98 -10.65 13.96
CA ILE A 60 15.40 -9.79 15.00
C ILE A 60 15.97 -8.37 14.90
N LYS A 61 17.30 -8.23 14.80
CA LYS A 61 17.96 -6.92 14.75
C LYS A 61 17.58 -6.10 13.51
N ASN A 62 17.38 -6.78 12.38
CA ASN A 62 17.04 -6.13 11.10
C ASN A 62 15.57 -6.30 10.72
N PHE A 63 14.70 -6.68 11.67
CA PHE A 63 13.31 -7.02 11.40
C PHE A 63 12.57 -5.90 10.66
N CYS A 64 12.68 -4.66 11.14
CA CYS A 64 12.01 -3.50 10.52
C CYS A 64 12.43 -3.32 9.05
N ILE A 65 13.74 -3.33 8.77
CA ILE A 65 14.28 -3.16 7.43
C ILE A 65 13.83 -4.29 6.50
N LEU A 66 13.91 -5.55 6.99
CA LEU A 66 13.49 -6.71 6.21
C LEU A 66 11.99 -6.69 5.90
N MET A 67 11.17 -6.27 6.87
CA MET A 67 9.72 -6.11 6.69
C MET A 67 9.38 -4.98 5.72
N GLU A 68 10.03 -3.82 5.83
CA GLU A 68 9.84 -2.70 4.90
C GLU A 68 10.16 -3.10 3.46
N LEU A 69 11.29 -3.78 3.25
CA LEU A 69 11.67 -4.29 1.93
C LEU A 69 10.69 -5.34 1.40
N ASP A 70 10.22 -6.24 2.28
CA ASP A 70 9.24 -7.25 1.89
C ASP A 70 7.93 -6.61 1.42
N ILE A 71 7.43 -5.63 2.19
CA ILE A 71 6.23 -4.86 1.87
C ILE A 71 6.43 -4.08 0.57
N LEU A 72 7.57 -3.41 0.41
CA LEU A 72 7.87 -2.60 -0.75
C LEU A 72 7.96 -3.45 -2.03
N PHE A 73 8.70 -4.56 -2.02
CA PHE A 73 8.76 -5.45 -3.18
C PHE A 73 7.43 -6.15 -3.46
N ALA A 74 6.66 -6.51 -2.42
CA ALA A 74 5.32 -7.05 -2.61
C ALA A 74 4.37 -6.04 -3.24
N THR A 75 4.44 -4.77 -2.82
CA THR A 75 3.67 -3.66 -3.38
C THR A 75 4.06 -3.40 -4.83
N LEU A 76 5.36 -3.32 -5.11
CA LEU A 76 5.90 -3.12 -6.45
C LEU A 76 5.52 -4.28 -7.40
N HIS A 77 5.53 -5.52 -6.91
CA HIS A 77 5.04 -6.67 -7.68
C HIS A 77 3.54 -6.55 -8.00
N CYS A 78 2.72 -6.16 -7.03
CA CYS A 78 1.29 -5.94 -7.24
C CYS A 78 1.05 -4.81 -8.26
N TYR A 79 1.87 -3.76 -8.21
CA TYR A 79 1.82 -2.63 -9.12
C TYR A 79 2.19 -3.01 -10.55
N ASN A 80 3.34 -3.66 -10.76
CA ASN A 80 3.83 -4.06 -12.09
C ASN A 80 2.87 -5.04 -12.81
N THR A 81 2.09 -5.79 -12.04
CA THR A 81 1.10 -6.75 -12.56
C THR A 81 -0.30 -6.17 -12.72
N ALA A 82 -0.57 -4.99 -12.18
CA ALA A 82 -1.84 -4.30 -12.33
C ALA A 82 -1.95 -3.64 -13.72
N ARG A 83 -3.18 -3.46 -14.17
CA ARG A 83 -3.55 -2.77 -15.40
C ARG A 83 -4.67 -1.79 -15.10
N ALA A 84 -4.64 -0.61 -15.73
CA ALA A 84 -5.71 0.36 -15.63
C ALA A 84 -6.96 -0.13 -16.40
N CYS A 85 -6.74 -0.78 -17.55
CA CYS A 85 -7.79 -1.27 -18.42
C CYS A 85 -7.43 -2.64 -19.01
N PHE A 86 -8.44 -3.50 -19.18
CA PHE A 86 -8.32 -4.79 -19.80
C PHE A 86 -9.11 -4.86 -21.10
N THR A 87 -8.49 -5.33 -22.17
CA THR A 87 -9.18 -5.59 -23.43
C THR A 87 -9.98 -6.89 -23.32
N LEU A 88 -11.26 -6.84 -23.69
CA LEU A 88 -12.14 -8.00 -23.65
C LEU A 88 -11.76 -8.99 -24.77
N PRO A 89 -11.78 -10.31 -24.50
CA PRO A 89 -11.49 -11.31 -25.53
C PRO A 89 -12.55 -11.29 -26.63
N ARG A 90 -12.17 -11.76 -27.83
CA ARG A 90 -13.09 -11.85 -28.98
C ARG A 90 -14.37 -12.65 -28.68
N SER A 91 -14.25 -13.68 -27.85
CA SER A 91 -15.34 -14.54 -27.39
C SER A 91 -16.16 -13.99 -26.21
N PHE A 92 -15.88 -12.76 -25.76
CA PHE A 92 -16.62 -12.15 -24.66
C PHE A 92 -18.10 -11.97 -25.02
N SER A 93 -18.98 -12.36 -24.09
CA SER A 93 -20.43 -12.18 -24.21
C SER A 93 -21.00 -11.78 -22.86
N ALA A 94 -21.74 -10.66 -22.84
CA ALA A 94 -22.46 -10.20 -21.67
C ALA A 94 -23.40 -11.27 -21.11
N GLN A 95 -24.13 -11.99 -21.98
CA GLN A 95 -25.03 -13.06 -21.58
C GLN A 95 -24.26 -14.24 -20.95
N SER A 96 -23.09 -14.61 -21.49
CA SER A 96 -22.23 -15.65 -20.91
C SER A 96 -21.71 -15.24 -19.53
N VAL A 97 -21.32 -13.98 -19.34
CA VAL A 97 -20.95 -13.42 -18.02
C VAL A 97 -22.13 -13.50 -17.05
N ARG A 98 -23.33 -13.03 -17.44
CA ARG A 98 -24.54 -13.13 -16.61
C ARG A 98 -24.84 -14.56 -16.20
N ARG A 99 -24.76 -15.53 -17.13
CA ARG A 99 -24.95 -16.97 -16.85
C ARG A 99 -23.89 -17.55 -15.91
N ARG A 100 -22.64 -17.07 -15.97
CA ARG A 100 -21.59 -17.49 -15.04
C ARG A 100 -21.82 -16.91 -13.64
N ILE A 101 -22.17 -15.63 -13.55
CA ILE A 101 -22.46 -14.95 -12.28
C ILE A 101 -23.73 -15.52 -11.63
N SER A 102 -24.75 -15.92 -12.39
CA SER A 102 -25.96 -16.52 -11.81
C SER A 102 -25.70 -17.84 -11.07
N ARG A 103 -24.59 -18.54 -11.37
CA ARG A 103 -24.13 -19.74 -10.65
C ARG A 103 -23.31 -19.42 -9.39
N PHE A 104 -23.03 -18.15 -9.11
CA PHE A 104 -22.31 -17.75 -7.90
C PHE A 104 -23.27 -17.62 -6.73
N GLY A 105 -22.98 -18.34 -5.63
CA GLY A 105 -23.70 -18.18 -4.37
C GLY A 105 -25.22 -18.39 -4.50
N HIS A 106 -25.98 -17.69 -3.66
CA HIS A 106 -27.43 -17.72 -3.64
C HIS A 106 -28.00 -16.37 -4.13
N PRO A 107 -29.17 -16.35 -4.77
CA PRO A 107 -29.85 -15.11 -5.14
C PRO A 107 -30.33 -14.36 -3.90
N CYS A 108 -30.28 -13.03 -3.96
CA CYS A 108 -30.80 -12.15 -2.92
C CYS A 108 -31.74 -11.11 -3.53
N MET A 109 -32.72 -10.68 -2.74
CA MET A 109 -33.59 -9.59 -3.14
C MET A 109 -32.83 -8.26 -3.01
N PRO A 110 -32.86 -7.40 -4.04
CA PRO A 110 -32.25 -6.09 -3.95
C PRO A 110 -33.02 -5.18 -3.01
N THR A 111 -32.34 -4.18 -2.47
CA THR A 111 -32.97 -3.07 -1.75
C THR A 111 -33.83 -2.23 -2.70
N ALA A 112 -34.75 -1.44 -2.14
CA ALA A 112 -35.62 -0.56 -2.91
C ALA A 112 -34.88 0.61 -3.61
N LEU A 113 -33.57 0.79 -3.35
CA LEU A 113 -32.79 1.89 -3.90
C LEU A 113 -32.54 1.68 -5.40
N ALA A 114 -33.01 2.62 -6.21
CA ALA A 114 -32.79 2.62 -7.65
C ALA A 114 -31.36 3.09 -8.02
N PRO A 115 -30.77 2.59 -9.11
CA PRO A 115 -31.25 1.48 -9.95
C PRO A 115 -31.12 0.13 -9.23
N GLN A 116 -32.02 -0.81 -9.52
CA GLN A 116 -31.92 -2.16 -8.96
C GLN A 116 -30.99 -3.04 -9.81
N PRO A 117 -30.13 -3.88 -9.20
CA PRO A 117 -29.30 -4.82 -9.94
C PRO A 117 -30.17 -5.89 -10.61
N GLN A 118 -29.85 -6.23 -11.86
CA GLN A 118 -30.47 -7.34 -12.58
C GLN A 118 -30.15 -8.69 -11.94
N ILE A 119 -28.95 -8.80 -11.36
CA ILE A 119 -28.49 -9.99 -10.64
C ILE A 119 -27.82 -9.53 -9.36
N LEU A 120 -28.33 -9.97 -8.21
CA LEU A 120 -27.68 -9.85 -6.91
C LEU A 120 -27.43 -11.23 -6.33
N ARG A 121 -26.17 -11.54 -6.04
CA ARG A 121 -25.74 -12.85 -5.54
C ARG A 121 -24.87 -12.70 -4.32
N TYR A 122 -25.10 -13.56 -3.33
CA TYR A 122 -24.38 -13.55 -2.05
C TYR A 122 -23.79 -14.92 -1.76
N LYS A 123 -22.56 -14.93 -1.25
CA LYS A 123 -21.92 -16.11 -0.71
C LYS A 123 -21.16 -15.75 0.56
N SER A 124 -21.54 -16.38 1.67
CA SER A 124 -20.78 -16.31 2.92
C SER A 124 -20.02 -17.63 3.16
N SER A 125 -18.79 -17.49 3.62
CA SER A 125 -17.87 -18.58 3.96
C SER A 125 -17.29 -18.36 5.35
N ALA A 126 -17.16 -19.45 6.11
CA ALA A 126 -16.52 -19.43 7.41
C ALA A 126 -15.07 -18.89 7.28
N PRO A 127 -14.58 -18.18 8.31
CA PRO A 127 -13.23 -17.66 8.29
C PRO A 127 -12.22 -18.79 8.39
N MET A 128 -11.11 -18.67 7.66
CA MET A 128 -9.96 -19.59 7.76
C MET A 128 -8.90 -19.10 8.75
N THR A 129 -9.08 -17.88 9.28
CA THR A 129 -8.09 -17.17 10.11
C THR A 129 -8.76 -16.64 11.36
N ILE A 130 -7.97 -16.37 12.41
CA ILE A 130 -8.47 -15.77 13.65
C ILE A 130 -8.88 -14.30 13.49
N TYR A 131 -8.39 -13.64 12.43
CA TYR A 131 -8.56 -12.20 12.18
C TYR A 131 -9.86 -11.79 11.50
N SER A 132 -10.80 -12.72 11.29
CA SER A 132 -12.11 -12.37 10.73
C SER A 132 -13.21 -13.25 11.30
N SER A 133 -14.40 -12.71 11.51
CA SER A 133 -15.59 -13.47 11.95
C SER A 133 -16.30 -14.22 10.81
N GLY A 134 -16.03 -13.83 9.57
CA GLY A 134 -16.63 -14.44 8.38
C GLY A 134 -16.15 -13.74 7.11
N ILE A 135 -16.33 -14.39 5.97
CA ILE A 135 -15.96 -13.83 4.67
C ILE A 135 -17.19 -13.85 3.78
N GLU A 136 -17.74 -12.66 3.54
CA GLU A 136 -18.88 -12.41 2.67
C GLU A 136 -18.44 -11.88 1.32
N LYS A 137 -19.05 -12.41 0.27
CA LYS A 137 -18.76 -12.07 -1.12
C LYS A 137 -20.08 -11.82 -1.83
N LEU A 138 -20.19 -10.65 -2.43
CA LEU A 138 -21.35 -10.22 -3.20
C LEU A 138 -20.95 -9.96 -4.64
N MET A 139 -21.88 -10.26 -5.55
CA MET A 139 -21.80 -9.84 -6.94
C MET A 139 -23.11 -9.19 -7.32
N ALA A 140 -23.03 -7.94 -7.78
CA ALA A 140 -24.16 -7.19 -8.32
C ALA A 140 -23.89 -6.92 -9.80
N VAL A 141 -24.88 -7.17 -10.66
CA VAL A 141 -24.79 -6.91 -12.11
C VAL A 141 -25.83 -5.89 -12.50
N TYR A 142 -25.37 -4.84 -13.17
CA TYR A 142 -26.18 -3.77 -13.74
C TYR A 142 -25.93 -3.78 -15.25
N SER A 143 -26.96 -3.41 -16.02
CA SER A 143 -26.77 -3.14 -17.44
C SER A 143 -27.46 -1.85 -17.82
N VAL A 144 -26.77 -1.05 -18.62
CA VAL A 144 -27.21 0.29 -19.05
C VAL A 144 -26.84 0.50 -20.51
N GLU A 145 -27.65 1.23 -21.24
CA GLU A 145 -27.37 1.56 -22.65
C GLU A 145 -26.25 2.60 -22.74
N LEU A 146 -26.33 3.66 -21.95
CA LEU A 146 -25.32 4.71 -21.87
C LEU A 146 -24.91 4.93 -20.42
N LEU A 147 -23.62 4.74 -20.11
CA LEU A 147 -23.07 5.02 -18.79
C LEU A 147 -22.43 6.42 -18.76
N ASP A 148 -23.08 7.34 -18.06
CA ASP A 148 -22.57 8.65 -17.66
C ASP A 148 -22.08 8.65 -16.20
N GLN A 149 -21.50 9.77 -15.76
CA GLN A 149 -20.93 9.89 -14.43
C GLN A 149 -21.98 9.80 -13.31
N GLU A 150 -23.20 10.29 -13.54
CA GLU A 150 -24.28 10.29 -12.55
C GLU A 150 -24.83 8.87 -12.35
N GLN A 151 -25.13 8.17 -13.44
CA GLN A 151 -25.54 6.77 -13.45
C GLN A 151 -24.50 5.87 -12.80
N TYR A 152 -23.21 6.10 -13.08
CA TYR A 152 -22.14 5.37 -12.39
C TYR A 152 -22.23 5.54 -10.87
N ARG A 153 -22.40 6.79 -10.38
CA ARG A 153 -22.51 7.07 -8.94
C ARG A 153 -23.76 6.42 -8.34
N LEU A 154 -24.90 6.47 -9.02
CA LEU A 154 -26.15 5.84 -8.59
C LEU A 154 -26.05 4.32 -8.53
N ILE A 155 -25.42 3.68 -9.52
CA ILE A 155 -25.20 2.23 -9.52
C ILE A 155 -24.29 1.83 -8.35
N VAL A 156 -23.18 2.54 -8.15
CA VAL A 156 -22.24 2.25 -7.07
C VAL A 156 -22.88 2.47 -5.70
N SER A 157 -23.69 3.52 -5.53
CA SER A 157 -24.41 3.78 -4.27
C SER A 157 -25.46 2.70 -3.99
N SER A 158 -26.25 2.32 -5.01
CA SER A 158 -27.20 1.20 -4.96
C SER A 158 -26.53 -0.10 -4.53
N ALA A 159 -25.41 -0.45 -5.17
CA ALA A 159 -24.70 -1.67 -4.84
C ALA A 159 -24.13 -1.65 -3.41
N LYS A 160 -23.56 -0.51 -2.98
CA LYS A 160 -23.09 -0.33 -1.60
C LYS A 160 -24.23 -0.45 -0.58
N ALA A 161 -25.41 0.07 -0.87
CA ALA A 161 -26.58 -0.08 -0.01
C ALA A 161 -27.00 -1.56 0.11
N ASN A 162 -27.00 -2.30 -1.00
CA ASN A 162 -27.24 -3.74 -1.00
C ASN A 162 -26.21 -4.52 -0.17
N ALA A 163 -24.92 -4.18 -0.30
CA ALA A 163 -23.86 -4.79 0.50
C ALA A 163 -24.06 -4.56 2.01
N ARG A 164 -24.42 -3.32 2.39
CA ARG A 164 -24.73 -2.96 3.79
C ARG A 164 -25.92 -3.75 4.33
N ALA A 165 -27.01 -3.85 3.56
CA ALA A 165 -28.21 -4.59 3.96
C ALA A 165 -27.95 -6.08 4.18
N LEU A 166 -27.04 -6.67 3.39
CA LEU A 166 -26.70 -8.09 3.47
C LEU A 166 -25.54 -8.39 4.45
N LYS A 167 -24.95 -7.37 5.07
CA LYS A 167 -23.80 -7.53 5.96
C LYS A 167 -24.19 -8.34 7.19
N GLY A 168 -23.54 -9.49 7.38
CA GLY A 168 -23.80 -10.38 8.50
C GLY A 168 -25.10 -11.18 8.40
N ALA A 169 -25.71 -11.24 7.20
CA ALA A 169 -26.96 -11.97 6.98
C ALA A 169 -26.83 -13.45 7.34
N LYS A 170 -25.65 -14.06 7.13
CA LYS A 170 -25.37 -15.44 7.53
C LYS A 170 -24.42 -15.50 8.72
N LYS A 171 -24.92 -16.02 9.85
CA LYS A 171 -24.12 -16.26 11.06
C LYS A 171 -23.38 -17.61 10.98
N HIS A 172 -22.12 -17.63 11.40
CA HIS A 172 -21.31 -18.85 11.52
C HIS A 172 -21.39 -19.38 12.96
N ARG A 173 -21.80 -20.64 13.14
CA ARG A 173 -22.08 -21.23 14.47
C ARG A 173 -20.84 -21.73 15.21
N PHE A 174 -19.75 -22.04 14.50
CA PHE A 174 -18.52 -22.61 15.06
C PHE A 174 -17.36 -21.62 14.90
N LEU A 175 -17.43 -20.52 15.65
CA LEU A 175 -16.35 -19.54 15.73
C LEU A 175 -15.72 -19.56 17.12
N ASP A 176 -14.40 -19.50 17.17
CA ASP A 176 -13.64 -19.32 18.41
C ASP A 176 -13.85 -17.93 19.00
N ARG A 177 -13.51 -17.73 20.28
CA ARG A 177 -13.67 -16.45 20.97
C ARG A 177 -13.02 -15.29 20.21
N ALA A 178 -11.79 -15.48 19.74
CA ALA A 178 -11.07 -14.47 18.95
C ALA A 178 -11.76 -14.16 17.61
N GLN A 179 -12.28 -15.18 16.92
CA GLN A 179 -13.01 -15.00 15.67
C GLN A 179 -14.34 -14.29 15.86
N ARG A 180 -15.04 -14.52 16.97
CA ARG A 180 -16.32 -13.83 17.27
C ARG A 180 -16.14 -12.33 17.48
N SER A 181 -15.01 -11.91 18.06
CA SER A 181 -14.66 -10.49 18.23
C SER A 181 -14.04 -9.85 17.00
N ALA A 182 -13.67 -10.65 15.99
CA ALA A 182 -12.99 -10.15 14.80
C ALA A 182 -13.94 -9.50 13.79
N PRO A 183 -13.47 -8.54 12.96
CA PRO A 183 -14.30 -7.87 11.97
C PRO A 183 -14.85 -8.84 10.93
N LEU A 184 -16.04 -8.52 10.39
CA LEU A 184 -16.64 -9.27 9.29
C LEU A 184 -16.09 -8.76 7.96
N HIS A 185 -15.40 -9.65 7.24
CA HIS A 185 -14.81 -9.32 5.96
C HIS A 185 -15.85 -9.38 4.84
N GLN A 186 -16.05 -8.28 4.09
CA GLN A 186 -17.06 -8.22 3.04
C GLN A 186 -16.54 -7.56 1.77
N VAL A 187 -16.65 -8.27 0.63
CA VAL A 187 -16.41 -7.70 -0.69
C VAL A 187 -17.67 -7.70 -1.54
N ILE A 188 -17.94 -6.59 -2.22
CA ILE A 188 -18.91 -6.52 -3.30
C ILE A 188 -18.21 -6.21 -4.62
N VAL A 189 -18.43 -7.06 -5.63
CA VAL A 189 -18.04 -6.81 -7.01
C VAL A 189 -19.25 -6.27 -7.76
N ILE A 190 -19.12 -5.07 -8.32
CA ILE A 190 -20.19 -4.35 -9.00
C ILE A 190 -19.87 -4.39 -10.50
N VAL A 191 -20.55 -5.25 -11.25
CA VAL A 191 -20.34 -5.41 -12.68
C VAL A 191 -21.33 -4.52 -13.43
N ILE A 192 -20.83 -3.54 -14.15
CA ILE A 192 -21.63 -2.60 -14.95
C ILE A 192 -21.39 -2.95 -16.41
N LEU A 193 -22.40 -3.53 -17.06
CA LEU A 193 -22.38 -3.83 -18.49
C LEU A 193 -22.99 -2.64 -19.23
N ALA A 194 -22.14 -1.80 -19.81
CA ALA A 194 -22.56 -0.62 -20.56
C ALA A 194 -22.47 -0.91 -22.06
N ASP A 195 -23.54 -0.65 -22.81
CA ASP A 195 -23.47 -0.73 -24.28
C ASP A 195 -22.53 0.35 -24.81
N ARG A 196 -22.65 1.58 -24.28
CA ARG A 196 -21.76 2.72 -24.53
C ARG A 196 -21.34 3.41 -23.22
N VAL A 197 -20.11 3.89 -23.15
CA VAL A 197 -19.62 4.75 -22.05
C VAL A 197 -19.39 6.17 -22.58
N GLU A 198 -19.84 7.19 -21.85
CA GLU A 198 -19.62 8.58 -22.21
C GLU A 198 -18.11 8.92 -22.26
N GLU A 199 -17.66 9.69 -23.26
CA GLU A 199 -16.23 9.96 -23.47
C GLU A 199 -15.57 10.67 -22.27
N GLN A 200 -16.29 11.60 -21.63
CA GLN A 200 -15.81 12.33 -20.46
C GLN A 200 -15.59 11.38 -19.27
N LEU A 201 -16.55 10.49 -19.00
CA LEU A 201 -16.42 9.47 -17.97
C LEU A 201 -15.28 8.49 -18.32
N ARG A 202 -15.19 8.08 -19.59
CA ARG A 202 -14.20 7.13 -20.10
C ARG A 202 -12.77 7.62 -19.86
N ALA A 203 -12.49 8.90 -20.07
CA ALA A 203 -11.18 9.49 -19.85
C ALA A 203 -10.74 9.45 -18.38
N GLY A 204 -11.68 9.59 -17.44
CA GLY A 204 -11.41 9.56 -15.99
C GLY A 204 -11.69 8.21 -15.31
N LEU A 205 -12.07 7.17 -16.07
CA LEU A 205 -12.66 5.96 -15.50
C LEU A 205 -11.68 5.18 -14.61
N SER A 206 -10.40 5.13 -14.96
CA SER A 206 -9.37 4.49 -14.12
C SER A 206 -9.32 5.11 -12.73
N ASP A 207 -9.28 6.44 -12.68
CA ASP A 207 -9.12 7.19 -11.44
C ASP A 207 -10.38 7.13 -10.58
N ILE A 208 -11.55 7.11 -11.23
CA ILE A 208 -12.84 7.04 -10.55
C ILE A 208 -13.07 5.68 -9.91
N VAL A 209 -12.67 4.59 -10.58
CA VAL A 209 -12.86 3.24 -10.04
C VAL A 209 -11.86 2.94 -8.91
N ASP A 210 -10.67 3.53 -8.97
CA ASP A 210 -9.61 3.35 -7.96
C ASP A 210 -9.91 4.06 -6.62
N LYS A 211 -10.66 5.18 -6.62
CA LYS A 211 -10.85 6.04 -5.44
C LYS A 211 -12.01 5.65 -4.50
N GLY A 212 -12.82 4.64 -4.84
CA GLY A 212 -14.15 4.45 -4.24
C GLY A 212 -14.36 3.22 -3.35
N GLY A 213 -13.31 2.42 -3.11
CA GLY A 213 -13.46 1.01 -2.75
C GLY A 213 -13.49 0.60 -1.27
N GLY A 214 -13.32 1.51 -0.31
CA GLY A 214 -13.12 1.14 1.11
C GLY A 214 -11.66 0.90 1.48
N ASP A 215 -11.40 0.44 2.70
CA ASP A 215 -10.04 0.19 3.23
C ASP A 215 -9.34 -0.99 2.53
N GLY A 216 -10.09 -1.82 1.80
CA GLY A 216 -9.60 -2.94 1.01
C GLY A 216 -9.16 -4.15 1.83
N SER A 217 -8.95 -3.96 3.14
CA SER A 217 -8.54 -4.98 4.11
C SER A 217 -9.75 -5.70 4.67
N GLU A 218 -10.70 -4.98 5.27
CA GLU A 218 -11.92 -5.56 5.86
C GLU A 218 -13.12 -5.48 4.91
N THR A 219 -13.30 -4.33 4.26
CA THR A 219 -14.40 -4.11 3.32
C THR A 219 -13.91 -3.60 1.98
N ALA A 220 -14.50 -4.11 0.90
CA ALA A 220 -14.16 -3.66 -0.43
C ALA A 220 -15.40 -3.56 -1.33
N ALA A 221 -15.59 -2.41 -1.98
CA ALA A 221 -16.47 -2.25 -3.12
C ALA A 221 -15.62 -2.12 -4.38
N LEU A 222 -15.81 -3.03 -5.34
CA LEU A 222 -15.03 -3.07 -6.57
C LEU A 222 -15.95 -2.90 -7.77
N PRO A 223 -16.17 -1.65 -8.21
CA PRO A 223 -16.77 -1.36 -9.50
C PRO A 223 -15.92 -1.94 -10.63
N CYS A 224 -16.60 -2.49 -11.62
CA CYS A 224 -16.01 -3.07 -12.80
C CYS A 224 -16.87 -2.68 -13.99
N VAL A 225 -16.40 -1.72 -14.76
CA VAL A 225 -17.13 -1.15 -15.89
C VAL A 225 -16.69 -1.85 -17.16
N VAL A 226 -17.64 -2.45 -17.86
CA VAL A 226 -17.45 -3.15 -19.12
C VAL A 226 -18.08 -2.30 -20.22
N ASP A 227 -17.23 -1.74 -21.08
CA ASP A 227 -17.62 -0.98 -22.27
C ASP A 227 -17.72 -1.97 -23.43
N LEU A 228 -18.94 -2.27 -23.87
CA LEU A 228 -19.19 -3.24 -24.94
C LEU A 228 -18.86 -2.68 -26.32
N GLU A 229 -19.05 -1.37 -26.54
CA GLU A 229 -18.67 -0.64 -27.77
C GLU A 229 -17.15 -0.74 -28.00
N ARG A 230 -16.33 -0.34 -27.02
CA ARG A 230 -14.86 -0.38 -27.14
C ARG A 230 -14.24 -1.71 -26.77
N ARG A 231 -15.06 -2.68 -26.34
CA ARG A 231 -14.63 -4.00 -25.88
C ARG A 231 -13.55 -3.92 -24.79
N SER A 232 -13.76 -3.05 -23.81
CA SER A 232 -12.81 -2.82 -22.72
C SER A 232 -13.46 -3.01 -21.36
N CYS A 233 -12.62 -3.23 -20.35
CA CYS A 233 -13.05 -3.46 -18.98
C CYS A 233 -12.11 -2.72 -18.03
N THR A 234 -12.64 -1.74 -17.32
CA THR A 234 -11.89 -0.88 -16.41
C THR A 234 -12.29 -1.19 -14.97
N PHE A 235 -11.30 -1.52 -14.14
CA PHE A 235 -11.47 -1.74 -12.72
C PHE A 235 -10.15 -1.63 -11.97
N ASP A 236 -10.23 -1.39 -10.66
CA ASP A 236 -9.07 -1.38 -9.78
C ASP A 236 -8.50 -2.79 -9.62
N SER A 237 -7.48 -3.09 -10.43
CA SER A 237 -6.80 -4.38 -10.45
C SER A 237 -5.57 -4.44 -9.56
N MET A 238 -5.24 -3.34 -8.87
CA MET A 238 -4.08 -3.26 -7.99
C MET A 238 -4.33 -4.09 -6.73
N ARG A 239 -3.62 -5.20 -6.62
CA ARG A 239 -3.70 -6.06 -5.43
C ARG A 239 -3.04 -5.39 -4.23
N LEU A 240 -3.60 -5.66 -3.05
CA LEU A 240 -2.93 -5.35 -1.80
C LEU A 240 -1.92 -6.46 -1.47
N PRO A 241 -0.70 -6.13 -1.04
CA PRO A 241 0.29 -7.13 -0.66
C PRO A 241 -0.21 -7.96 0.53
N TYR A 242 0.13 -9.25 0.54
CA TYR A 242 -0.17 -10.13 1.68
C TYR A 242 0.99 -10.05 2.69
N VAL A 243 0.74 -9.40 3.83
CA VAL A 243 1.73 -9.20 4.91
C VAL A 243 1.54 -10.15 6.09
N GLY A 244 0.96 -11.33 5.86
CA GLY A 244 0.89 -12.41 6.85
C GLY A 244 -0.35 -12.42 7.77
N PHE A 245 -1.01 -11.29 8.00
CA PHE A 245 -2.12 -11.18 8.96
C PHE A 245 -3.51 -11.52 8.39
N GLY A 246 -3.67 -11.63 7.07
CA GLY A 246 -4.97 -11.97 6.48
C GLY A 246 -5.01 -11.68 4.98
N TYR A 247 -5.76 -12.49 4.22
CA TYR A 247 -5.84 -12.30 2.78
C TYR A 247 -6.80 -11.14 2.46
N PRO A 248 -6.31 -10.01 1.90
CA PRO A 248 -7.09 -8.79 1.75
C PRO A 248 -8.39 -9.02 0.99
N VAL A 249 -9.45 -8.37 1.43
CA VAL A 249 -10.80 -8.55 0.91
C VAL A 249 -10.92 -8.05 -0.52
N LYS A 250 -10.24 -6.95 -0.86
CA LYS A 250 -10.08 -6.45 -2.24
C LYS A 250 -9.56 -7.54 -3.19
N ASN A 251 -8.50 -8.26 -2.79
CA ASN A 251 -7.91 -9.31 -3.62
C ASN A 251 -8.88 -10.46 -3.89
N ARG A 252 -9.82 -10.73 -2.97
CA ARG A 252 -10.89 -11.73 -3.17
C ARG A 252 -11.85 -11.27 -4.27
N GLY A 253 -12.20 -9.99 -4.30
CA GLY A 253 -13.02 -9.42 -5.37
C GLY A 253 -12.33 -9.45 -6.74
N ILE A 254 -11.04 -9.10 -6.82
CA ILE A 254 -10.24 -9.23 -8.05
C ILE A 254 -10.26 -10.70 -8.55
N ARG A 255 -10.17 -11.68 -7.65
CA ARG A 255 -10.30 -13.11 -8.03
C ARG A 255 -11.70 -13.46 -8.56
N LEU A 256 -12.76 -12.86 -8.03
CA LEU A 256 -14.12 -13.04 -8.54
C LEU A 256 -14.24 -12.45 -9.95
N ILE A 257 -13.76 -11.22 -10.17
CA ILE A 257 -13.72 -10.60 -11.50
C ILE A 257 -12.98 -11.50 -12.49
N ARG A 258 -11.77 -11.94 -12.13
CA ARG A 258 -10.97 -12.87 -12.94
C ARG A 258 -11.74 -14.13 -13.33
N ARG A 259 -12.42 -14.76 -12.37
CA ARG A 259 -13.13 -16.02 -12.57
C ARG A 259 -14.40 -15.86 -13.40
N TYR A 260 -15.21 -14.85 -13.09
CA TYR A 260 -16.57 -14.72 -13.63
C TYR A 260 -16.66 -13.85 -14.88
N LEU A 261 -15.83 -12.81 -15.02
CA LEU A 261 -15.78 -12.00 -16.24
C LEU A 261 -14.83 -12.64 -17.27
N PHE A 262 -13.60 -12.98 -16.85
CA PHE A 262 -12.55 -13.44 -17.76
C PHE A 262 -12.34 -14.96 -17.82
N GLY A 263 -13.19 -15.75 -17.16
CA GLY A 263 -13.11 -17.22 -17.23
C GLY A 263 -11.88 -17.83 -16.55
N GLY A 264 -11.22 -17.08 -15.66
CA GLY A 264 -10.13 -17.58 -14.81
C GLY A 264 -8.75 -16.99 -15.13
N ARG A 265 -8.56 -16.32 -16.27
CA ARG A 265 -7.28 -15.71 -16.67
C ARG A 265 -7.48 -14.29 -17.17
N PHE A 266 -6.64 -13.36 -16.72
CA PHE A 266 -6.66 -11.99 -17.24
C PHE A 266 -5.91 -11.91 -18.58
N PRO A 267 -6.40 -11.14 -19.56
CA PRO A 267 -5.81 -11.01 -20.88
C PRO A 267 -4.63 -10.00 -20.90
N TYR A 268 -3.58 -10.27 -20.10
CA TYR A 268 -2.46 -9.32 -19.92
C TYR A 268 -1.74 -8.96 -21.23
N ALA A 269 -1.55 -9.92 -22.14
CA ALA A 269 -0.86 -9.67 -23.41
C ALA A 269 -1.62 -8.70 -24.33
N ALA A 270 -2.95 -8.72 -24.27
CA ALA A 270 -3.80 -7.83 -25.07
C ALA A 270 -4.12 -6.51 -24.34
N SER A 271 -3.64 -6.32 -23.11
CA SER A 271 -3.97 -5.19 -22.23
C SER A 271 -2.70 -4.42 -21.86
N PRO A 272 -2.17 -3.57 -22.76
CA PRO A 272 -0.88 -2.89 -22.55
C PRO A 272 -0.96 -1.72 -21.56
N GLN A 273 -2.15 -1.23 -21.23
CA GLN A 273 -2.34 -0.08 -20.32
C GLN A 273 -1.97 -0.46 -18.89
N THR A 274 -0.72 -0.20 -18.51
CA THR A 274 -0.23 -0.30 -17.14
C THR A 274 -0.69 0.89 -16.31
N LEU A 275 -0.56 0.77 -14.99
CA LEU A 275 -0.63 1.94 -14.11
C LEU A 275 0.51 2.93 -14.46
N PRO A 276 0.39 4.22 -14.07
CA PRO A 276 1.51 5.16 -14.11
C PRO A 276 2.74 4.61 -13.36
N PRO A 277 3.94 5.21 -13.40
CA PRO A 277 5.05 4.81 -12.54
C PRO A 277 4.83 5.30 -11.09
N ILE A 278 5.37 4.57 -10.10
CA ILE A 278 5.39 5.02 -8.70
C ILE A 278 6.42 6.15 -8.56
N VAL A 279 6.01 7.29 -8.00
CA VAL A 279 6.90 8.42 -7.73
C VAL A 279 8.02 8.00 -6.77
N GLY A 280 9.28 8.29 -7.13
CA GLY A 280 10.44 7.96 -6.30
C GLY A 280 11.00 6.55 -6.46
N LEU A 281 10.40 5.70 -7.31
CA LEU A 281 10.89 4.34 -7.59
C LEU A 281 11.12 4.14 -9.09
N GLU A 282 12.39 4.10 -9.51
CA GLU A 282 12.76 3.84 -10.91
C GLU A 282 12.74 2.34 -11.21
N PRO A 283 11.86 1.83 -12.11
CA PRO A 283 11.74 0.39 -12.39
C PRO A 283 13.03 -0.25 -12.92
N GLU A 284 13.89 0.53 -13.57
CA GLU A 284 15.16 0.07 -14.15
C GLU A 284 16.33 0.13 -13.14
N GLN A 285 16.13 0.69 -11.95
CA GLN A 285 17.13 0.69 -10.89
C GLN A 285 17.44 -0.75 -10.45
N THR A 286 18.71 -1.02 -10.16
CA THR A 286 19.15 -2.33 -9.64
C THR A 286 18.88 -2.43 -8.14
N LEU A 287 18.55 -3.64 -7.67
CA LEU A 287 18.36 -3.92 -6.25
C LEU A 287 19.52 -3.42 -5.37
N TRP A 288 20.76 -3.54 -5.85
CA TRP A 288 21.94 -3.11 -5.11
C TRP A 288 22.08 -1.59 -4.99
N ARG A 289 21.68 -0.85 -6.03
CA ARG A 289 21.65 0.61 -5.97
C ARG A 289 20.54 1.08 -5.03
N PHE A 290 19.35 0.50 -5.15
CA PHE A 290 18.23 0.75 -4.25
C PHE A 290 18.58 0.47 -2.79
N TRP A 291 19.21 -0.68 -2.51
CA TRP A 291 19.64 -1.04 -1.15
C TRP A 291 20.66 -0.05 -0.57
N ARG A 292 21.60 0.44 -1.38
CA ARG A 292 22.57 1.45 -0.94
C ARG A 292 21.90 2.78 -0.64
N GLU A 293 21.01 3.25 -1.50
CA GLU A 293 20.25 4.49 -1.25
C GLU A 293 19.44 4.39 0.05
N LEU A 294 18.72 3.28 0.26
CA LEU A 294 17.92 3.05 1.46
C LEU A 294 18.77 2.98 2.75
N ARG A 295 20.03 2.50 2.65
CA ARG A 295 20.96 2.44 3.78
C ARG A 295 21.73 3.74 4.02
N ASP A 296 22.08 4.45 2.94
CA ASP A 296 22.98 5.60 2.99
C ASP A 296 22.22 6.94 3.09
N GLU A 297 20.94 7.03 2.71
CA GLU A 297 20.11 8.24 2.89
C GLU A 297 19.99 8.69 4.35
N PRO A 298 19.56 7.84 5.30
CA PRO A 298 19.44 8.25 6.70
C PRO A 298 20.81 8.58 7.30
N ASP A 299 21.86 7.83 6.95
CA ASP A 299 23.22 8.02 7.46
C ASP A 299 23.89 9.28 6.90
N SER A 300 23.67 9.61 5.63
CA SER A 300 24.28 10.77 4.97
C SER A 300 23.58 12.08 5.37
N ASN A 301 22.26 12.11 5.45
CA ASN A 301 21.52 13.27 5.94
C ASN A 301 21.84 13.52 7.41
N ASN A 302 21.85 12.48 8.25
CA ASN A 302 22.22 12.65 9.66
C ASN A 302 23.68 13.13 9.83
N ARG A 303 24.64 12.59 9.06
CA ARG A 303 26.03 13.08 9.06
C ARG A 303 26.16 14.53 8.57
N LYS A 304 25.40 14.94 7.55
CA LYS A 304 25.37 16.33 7.06
C LYS A 304 24.80 17.25 8.12
N THR A 305 23.68 16.89 8.74
CA THR A 305 23.03 17.65 9.82
C THR A 305 23.92 17.75 11.06
N ILE A 306 24.58 16.67 11.47
CA ILE A 306 25.58 16.67 12.55
C ILE A 306 26.76 17.59 12.21
N LYS A 307 27.30 17.50 10.99
CA LYS A 307 28.39 18.39 10.54
C LYS A 307 27.94 19.86 10.52
N ARG A 308 26.68 20.13 10.14
CA ARG A 308 26.07 21.47 10.16
C ARG A 308 26.06 22.02 11.58
N PHE A 309 25.45 21.31 12.54
CA PHE A 309 25.37 21.78 13.94
C PHE A 309 26.72 21.88 14.66
N LYS A 310 27.76 21.18 14.20
CA LYS A 310 29.12 21.35 14.73
C LYS A 310 29.82 22.62 14.24
N LYS A 311 29.39 23.18 13.11
CA LYS A 311 29.94 24.42 12.54
C LYS A 311 29.18 25.67 12.98
N MET A 312 27.91 25.50 13.33
CA MET A 312 27.04 26.57 13.83
C MET A 312 27.40 26.95 15.27
N GLN A 313 27.34 28.23 15.58
CA GLN A 313 27.41 28.78 16.93
C GLN A 313 26.01 28.88 17.56
N HIS A 314 25.96 29.08 18.89
CA HIS A 314 24.68 29.34 19.57
C HIS A 314 23.98 30.56 18.94
N GLY A 315 22.70 30.42 18.61
CA GLY A 315 21.89 31.45 17.98
C GLY A 315 21.91 31.44 16.46
N ASP A 316 22.79 30.66 15.82
CA ASP A 316 22.82 30.55 14.36
C ASP A 316 21.53 29.92 13.83
N MET A 317 20.99 30.52 12.76
CA MET A 317 19.77 30.11 12.08
C MET A 317 19.97 30.05 10.57
N THR A 318 19.59 28.95 9.94
CA THR A 318 19.66 28.76 8.48
C THR A 318 18.41 28.08 7.96
N VAL A 319 17.86 28.57 6.83
CA VAL A 319 16.71 27.96 6.15
C VAL A 319 17.19 27.36 4.84
N GLU A 320 17.09 26.05 4.68
CA GLU A 320 17.49 25.32 3.47
C GLU A 320 16.53 24.16 3.22
N ASP A 321 16.20 23.91 1.94
CA ASP A 321 15.36 22.80 1.49
C ASP A 321 14.00 22.68 2.23
N GLY A 322 13.41 23.81 2.65
CA GLY A 322 12.14 23.84 3.38
C GLY A 322 12.25 23.48 4.86
N TYR A 323 13.45 23.52 5.45
CA TYR A 323 13.69 23.32 6.88
C TYR A 323 14.48 24.50 7.48
N LEU A 324 14.07 24.92 8.67
CA LEU A 324 14.83 25.84 9.53
C LEU A 324 15.70 25.03 10.50
N TYR A 325 17.00 25.23 10.41
CA TYR A 325 17.99 24.69 11.34
C TYR A 325 18.44 25.79 12.29
N LEU A 326 18.31 25.55 13.58
CA LEU A 326 18.74 26.47 14.65
C LEU A 326 19.64 25.74 15.64
N LYS A 327 20.73 26.40 16.03
CA LYS A 327 21.66 25.92 17.05
C LYS A 327 21.40 26.64 18.37
N TRP A 328 21.08 25.90 19.42
CA TRP A 328 20.86 26.42 20.77
C TRP A 328 21.84 25.78 21.76
N GLN A 329 22.87 26.53 22.10
CA GLN A 329 23.97 26.10 22.98
C GLN A 329 24.64 24.90 22.31
N ASP A 330 24.72 23.76 22.99
CA ASP A 330 25.25 22.52 22.41
C ASP A 330 24.20 21.70 21.65
N HIS A 331 22.94 22.13 21.61
CA HIS A 331 21.84 21.40 20.99
C HIS A 331 21.40 22.02 19.66
N GLY A 332 20.72 21.25 18.81
CA GLY A 332 20.24 21.73 17.52
C GLY A 332 18.82 21.26 17.23
N ILE A 333 18.03 22.09 16.57
CA ILE A 333 16.69 21.76 16.06
C ILE A 333 16.64 21.93 14.55
N GLY A 334 15.78 21.16 13.91
CA GLY A 334 15.52 21.21 12.47
C GLY A 334 14.04 21.02 12.26
N VAL A 335 13.34 22.09 11.92
CA VAL A 335 11.88 22.10 11.82
C VAL A 335 11.44 22.45 10.40
N PRO A 336 10.40 21.79 9.87
CA PRO A 336 9.89 22.13 8.55
C PRO A 336 9.34 23.55 8.57
N VAL A 337 9.58 24.29 7.49
CA VAL A 337 9.11 25.67 7.32
C VAL A 337 8.46 25.83 5.95
N LYS A 338 7.31 26.50 5.91
CA LYS A 338 6.69 26.96 4.67
C LYS A 338 6.70 28.48 4.62
N LEU A 339 7.28 29.00 3.54
CA LEU A 339 7.34 30.43 3.26
C LEU A 339 6.19 30.78 2.31
N HIS A 340 5.29 31.65 2.76
CA HIS A 340 4.21 32.20 1.94
C HIS A 340 4.58 33.62 1.51
N THR A 341 5.31 33.73 0.41
CA THR A 341 5.89 35.00 -0.08
C THR A 341 4.83 36.08 -0.32
N ASP A 342 3.64 35.69 -0.79
CA ASP A 342 2.55 36.62 -1.09
C ASP A 342 1.87 37.18 0.17
N ALA A 343 1.82 36.39 1.25
CA ALA A 343 1.19 36.76 2.51
C ALA A 343 2.19 37.33 3.53
N ARG A 344 3.50 37.30 3.23
CA ARG A 344 4.60 37.58 4.17
C ARG A 344 4.45 36.81 5.49
N THR A 345 4.06 35.55 5.40
CA THR A 345 3.92 34.66 6.55
C THR A 345 4.84 33.46 6.45
N VAL A 346 5.32 33.01 7.62
CA VAL A 346 6.18 31.83 7.77
C VAL A 346 5.50 30.85 8.69
N GLU A 347 5.12 29.69 8.18
CA GLU A 347 4.60 28.59 9.00
C GLU A 347 5.76 27.73 9.47
N VAL A 348 5.95 27.63 10.78
CA VAL A 348 7.00 26.82 11.40
C VAL A 348 6.38 25.58 12.04
N GLY A 349 7.01 24.43 11.79
CA GLY A 349 6.69 23.15 12.42
C GLY A 349 6.77 23.18 13.95
N ALA A 350 6.23 22.14 14.59
CA ALA A 350 6.34 21.99 16.04
C ALA A 350 7.81 21.90 16.50
N ILE A 351 8.11 22.57 17.62
CA ILE A 351 9.42 22.57 18.29
C ILE A 351 9.25 21.86 19.63
N ASP A 352 9.48 20.56 19.64
CA ASP A 352 9.26 19.70 20.82
C ASP A 352 10.50 18.85 21.17
N GLN A 353 11.39 18.61 20.21
CA GLN A 353 12.54 17.72 20.34
C GLN A 353 13.83 18.32 19.79
N TRP A 354 14.93 18.09 20.51
CA TRP A 354 16.28 18.29 20.00
C TRP A 354 16.57 17.27 18.90
N LEU A 355 17.24 17.67 17.82
CA LEU A 355 17.78 16.76 16.81
C LEU A 355 19.26 16.43 17.05
N TYR A 356 19.99 17.31 17.73
CA TYR A 356 21.42 17.17 18.04
C TYR A 356 21.69 17.47 19.51
N PRO A 357 22.62 16.76 20.19
CA PRO A 357 23.40 15.61 19.69
C PRO A 357 22.61 14.29 19.69
N LYS A 358 21.49 14.22 20.39
CA LYS A 358 20.55 13.07 20.40
C LYS A 358 19.12 13.58 20.49
N ALA A 359 18.20 12.80 19.93
CA ALA A 359 16.76 13.06 20.03
C ALA A 359 16.28 13.02 21.48
N ASN A 360 15.81 14.15 22.01
CA ASN A 360 15.31 14.30 23.38
C ASN A 360 14.33 15.48 23.46
N LYS A 361 13.37 15.42 24.39
CA LYS A 361 12.36 16.46 24.57
C LYS A 361 12.97 17.79 25.04
N ILE A 362 12.48 18.90 24.49
CA ILE A 362 12.88 20.26 24.87
C ILE A 362 12.02 20.73 26.05
N ALA A 363 12.64 21.42 27.02
CA ALA A 363 11.91 22.04 28.12
C ALA A 363 11.03 23.19 27.61
N LYS A 364 9.80 23.33 28.14
CA LYS A 364 8.82 24.33 27.68
C LYS A 364 9.36 25.77 27.69
N SER A 365 10.07 26.15 28.75
CA SER A 365 10.70 27.47 28.86
C SER A 365 11.74 27.72 27.76
N THR A 366 12.48 26.69 27.36
CA THR A 366 13.44 26.79 26.25
C THR A 366 12.75 26.85 24.90
N VAL A 367 11.63 26.15 24.71
CA VAL A 367 10.82 26.25 23.49
C VAL A 367 10.31 27.68 23.30
N GLU A 368 9.83 28.32 24.36
CA GLU A 368 9.37 29.72 24.32
C GLU A 368 10.51 30.65 23.89
N SER A 369 11.68 30.57 24.51
CA SER A 369 12.84 31.40 24.13
C SER A 369 13.30 31.17 22.69
N ILE A 370 13.23 29.93 22.19
CA ILE A 370 13.55 29.61 20.80
C ILE A 370 12.50 30.23 19.86
N LYS A 371 11.21 30.14 20.20
CA LYS A 371 10.14 30.72 19.40
C LYS A 371 10.23 32.24 19.32
N ASP A 372 10.60 32.89 20.42
CA ASP A 372 10.81 34.34 20.45
C ASP A 372 11.95 34.75 19.51
N MET A 373 13.08 34.03 19.57
CA MET A 373 14.24 34.26 18.70
C MET A 373 13.91 34.05 17.21
N ILE A 374 13.17 33.00 16.86
CA ILE A 374 12.73 32.76 15.48
C ILE A 374 11.77 33.87 15.01
N ALA A 375 10.83 34.28 15.87
CA ALA A 375 9.89 35.35 15.57
C ALA A 375 10.61 36.69 15.34
N GLU A 376 11.58 37.04 16.19
CA GLU A 376 12.39 38.25 16.05
C GLU A 376 13.18 38.25 14.73
N ARG A 377 13.79 37.12 14.38
CA ARG A 377 14.57 36.99 13.14
C ARG A 377 13.73 37.18 11.88
N PHE A 378 12.54 36.57 11.81
CA PHE A 378 11.65 36.71 10.66
C PHE A 378 10.89 38.04 10.66
N ALA A 379 10.61 38.63 11.83
CA ALA A 379 10.06 39.97 11.93
C ALA A 379 11.03 41.03 11.37
N ALA A 380 12.35 40.86 11.61
CA ALA A 380 13.38 41.69 10.99
C ALA A 380 13.42 41.56 9.45
N GLU A 381 12.94 40.43 8.91
CA GLU A 381 12.77 40.19 7.46
C GLU A 381 11.37 40.60 6.94
N GLY A 382 10.55 41.23 7.78
CA GLY A 382 9.23 41.74 7.43
C GLY A 382 8.16 40.65 7.30
N CYS A 383 8.37 39.47 7.90
CA CYS A 383 7.44 38.35 7.87
C CYS A 383 6.84 38.06 9.25
N ALA A 384 5.56 37.67 9.29
CA ALA A 384 4.90 37.20 10.51
C ALA A 384 5.03 35.66 10.64
N VAL A 385 5.36 35.18 11.84
CA VAL A 385 5.56 33.75 12.09
C VAL A 385 4.33 33.13 12.73
N THR A 386 3.87 32.00 12.19
CA THR A 386 2.85 31.15 12.80
C THR A 386 3.44 29.80 13.14
N TYR A 387 3.17 29.31 14.35
CA TYR A 387 3.61 27.99 14.78
C TYR A 387 2.46 27.01 14.64
N THR A 388 2.73 25.86 14.02
CA THR A 388 1.80 24.73 14.07
C THR A 388 1.70 24.22 15.51
N ILE A 389 0.46 24.10 15.99
CA ILE A 389 0.14 23.56 17.30
C ILE A 389 -0.02 22.05 17.11
N ASP A 390 0.86 21.26 17.71
CA ASP A 390 0.59 19.83 17.87
C ASP A 390 -0.47 19.64 18.96
N THR A 391 -1.58 19.02 18.58
CA THR A 391 -2.54 18.34 19.47
C THR A 391 -1.97 17.06 20.03
#